data_AF-A0A963HRG7-F1
#
_entry.id   AF-A0A963HRG7-F1
#
_cell.length_a   1.000
_cell.length_b   1.000
_cell.length_c   1.000
_cell.angle_alpha   90.00
_cell.angle_beta   90.00
_cell.angle_gamma   90.00
#
_symmetry.space_group_name_H-M   'P 1'
#
loop_
_entity.id
_entity.type
_entity.pdbx_description
1 polymer ?
#
loop_
_entity_poly.entity_id
_entity_poly.type
_entity_poly.pdbx_seq_one_letter_code
_entity_poly.pdbx_strand_id
1 'polypeptide(L)'
;MNKITKPLFGLFLMLFVVFVAGNISTLQAQETEKKSQMALHHLHISMLNHGLEMAAQGANLEMISTMEMNPDVKPELESITLKHGRDMVTRGKELIERAIQGSAMEELHKESGTSGKTMQYTHDLGNAMLDVVGYLDKMHM
;
A
#
# COMPACT_ATOMS: atom_id res chain seq x y z
N MET A 1 51.55 40.21 18.17
CA MET A 1 50.46 39.48 17.49
C MET A 1 50.49 38.02 17.94
N ASN A 2 49.46 37.61 18.69
CA ASN A 2 49.46 36.46 19.59
C ASN A 2 49.59 35.11 18.85
N LYS A 3 50.57 34.30 19.25
CA LYS A 3 50.73 32.89 18.80
C LYS A 3 49.60 31.96 19.30
N ILE A 4 48.78 32.44 20.25
CA ILE A 4 47.71 31.68 20.92
C ILE A 4 46.36 31.76 20.16
N THR A 5 46.13 32.77 19.31
CA THR A 5 44.84 32.93 18.60
C THR A 5 44.69 32.02 17.38
N LYS A 6 45.80 31.58 16.77
CA LYS A 6 45.80 30.65 15.63
C LYS A 6 45.27 29.24 15.95
N PRO A 7 45.69 28.58 17.05
CA PRO A 7 45.15 27.25 17.39
C PRO A 7 43.68 27.30 17.82
N LEU A 8 43.23 28.39 18.46
CA LEU A 8 41.83 28.56 18.86
C LEU A 8 40.88 28.67 17.66
N PHE A 9 41.31 29.40 16.62
CA PHE A 9 40.51 29.55 15.39
C PHE A 9 40.38 28.22 14.62
N GLY A 10 41.46 27.43 14.56
CA GLY A 10 41.43 26.10 13.95
C GLY A 10 40.48 25.13 14.66
N LEU A 11 40.47 25.14 16.00
CA LEU A 11 39.55 24.33 16.79
C LEU A 11 38.08 24.74 16.57
N PHE A 12 37.80 26.05 16.52
CA PHE A 12 36.46 26.56 16.25
C PHE A 12 35.97 26.16 14.86
N LEU A 13 36.82 26.27 13.83
CA LEU A 13 36.48 25.85 12.47
C LEU A 13 36.17 24.35 12.40
N MET A 14 36.94 23.52 13.11
CA MET A 14 36.73 22.08 13.15
C MET A 14 35.39 21.72 13.79
N LEU A 15 35.04 22.35 14.92
CA LEU A 15 33.75 22.16 15.58
C LEU A 15 32.59 22.64 14.71
N PHE A 16 32.76 23.76 14.01
CA PHE A 16 31.75 24.26 13.07
C PHE A 16 31.53 23.29 11.90
N VAL A 17 32.59 22.73 11.33
CA VAL A 17 32.49 21.73 10.26
C VAL A 17 31.79 20.45 10.74
N VAL A 18 32.13 19.95 11.95
CA VAL A 18 31.45 18.77 12.53
C VAL A 18 29.97 19.06 12.79
N PHE A 19 29.65 20.24 13.30
CA PHE A 19 28.26 20.65 13.53
C PHE A 19 27.49 20.73 12.20
N VAL A 20 28.03 21.39 11.17
CA VAL A 20 27.38 21.52 9.86
C VAL A 20 27.23 20.14 9.19
N ALA A 21 28.27 19.32 9.19
CA ALA A 21 28.22 17.97 8.62
C ALA A 21 27.19 17.08 9.34
N GLY A 22 27.11 17.14 10.67
CA GLY A 22 26.12 16.39 11.45
C GLY A 22 24.67 16.82 11.14
N ASN A 23 24.42 18.11 10.97
CA ASN A 23 23.10 18.63 10.60
C ASN A 23 22.72 18.25 9.15
N ILE A 24 23.67 18.21 8.21
CA ILE A 24 23.39 17.78 6.83
C ILE A 24 23.04 16.29 6.78
N SER A 25 23.78 15.44 7.49
CA SER A 25 23.52 14.00 7.53
C SER A 25 22.15 13.65 8.12
N THR A 26 21.71 14.38 9.15
CA THR A 26 20.39 14.19 9.76
C THR A 26 19.25 14.62 8.83
N LEU A 27 19.43 15.73 8.10
CA LEU A 27 18.46 16.16 7.07
C LEU A 27 18.35 15.14 5.93
N GLN A 28 19.47 14.58 5.47
CA GLN A 28 19.47 13.54 4.42
C GLN A 28 18.81 12.24 4.90
N ALA A 29 19.03 11.84 6.15
CA ALA A 29 18.37 10.68 6.74
C ALA A 29 16.83 10.88 6.79
N GLN A 30 16.39 12.06 7.25
CA GLN A 30 14.96 12.39 7.32
C GLN A 30 14.29 12.44 5.93
N GLU A 31 14.98 12.96 4.90
CA GLU A 31 14.45 12.98 3.53
C GLU A 31 14.33 11.58 2.93
N THR A 32 15.30 10.70 3.22
CA THR A 32 15.30 9.30 2.77
C THR A 32 14.17 8.52 3.43
N GLU A 33 13.96 8.69 4.73
CA GLU A 33 12.86 8.08 5.48
C GLU A 33 11.50 8.50 4.91
N LYS A 34 11.30 9.80 4.67
CA LYS A 34 10.05 10.32 4.07
C LYS A 34 9.76 9.73 2.69
N LYS A 35 10.79 9.58 1.84
CA LYS A 35 10.64 8.94 0.51
C LYS A 35 10.24 7.47 0.64
N SER A 36 10.86 6.76 1.58
CA SER A 36 10.53 5.35 1.89
C SER A 36 9.07 5.20 2.33
N GLN A 37 8.62 6.04 3.27
CA GLN A 37 7.23 6.05 3.75
C GLN A 37 6.22 6.32 2.62
N MET A 38 6.51 7.28 1.73
CA MET A 38 5.66 7.55 0.56
C MET A 38 5.60 6.37 -0.42
N ALA A 39 6.73 5.71 -0.68
CA ALA A 39 6.77 4.53 -1.55
C ALA A 39 5.91 3.39 -0.99
N LEU A 40 5.97 3.16 0.32
CA LEU A 40 5.15 2.16 1.00
C LEU A 40 3.66 2.55 0.99
N HIS A 41 3.34 3.83 1.13
CA HIS A 41 1.97 4.31 1.00
C HIS A 41 1.40 4.09 -0.42
N HIS A 42 2.19 4.33 -1.47
CA HIS A 42 1.77 4.02 -2.84
C HIS A 42 1.57 2.53 -3.06
N LEU A 43 2.45 1.68 -2.51
CA LEU A 43 2.29 0.24 -2.56
C LEU A 43 0.98 -0.20 -1.87
N HIS A 44 0.69 0.34 -0.69
CA HIS A 44 -0.55 0.08 0.03
C HIS A 44 -1.80 0.38 -0.82
N ILE A 45 -1.89 1.58 -1.42
CA ILE A 45 -3.01 1.95 -2.31
C ILE A 45 -3.08 1.03 -3.53
N SER A 46 -1.93 0.62 -4.07
CA SER A 46 -1.88 -0.25 -5.24
C SER A 46 -2.44 -1.65 -4.93
N MET A 47 -2.21 -2.17 -3.73
CA MET A 47 -2.80 -3.43 -3.27
C MET A 47 -4.33 -3.33 -3.10
N LEU A 48 -4.84 -2.21 -2.59
CA LEU A 48 -6.28 -1.97 -2.50
C LEU A 48 -6.94 -2.02 -3.89
N ASN A 49 -6.39 -1.26 -4.84
CA ASN A 49 -6.89 -1.24 -6.22
C ASN A 49 -6.81 -2.62 -6.88
N HIS A 50 -5.70 -3.33 -6.68
CA HIS A 50 -5.54 -4.66 -7.27
C HIS A 50 -6.55 -5.67 -6.68
N GLY A 51 -6.78 -5.65 -5.37
CA GLY A 51 -7.79 -6.51 -4.75
C GLY A 51 -9.20 -6.24 -5.25
N LEU A 52 -9.55 -4.96 -5.47
CA LEU A 52 -10.84 -4.59 -6.07
C LEU A 52 -10.95 -5.07 -7.52
N GLU A 53 -9.89 -4.90 -8.31
CA GLU A 53 -9.84 -5.36 -9.71
C GLU A 53 -9.99 -6.88 -9.81
N MET A 54 -9.28 -7.63 -8.96
CA MET A 54 -9.43 -9.08 -8.86
C MET A 54 -10.87 -9.48 -8.60
N ALA A 55 -11.53 -8.82 -7.65
CA ALA A 55 -12.92 -9.13 -7.33
C ALA A 55 -13.88 -8.78 -8.45
N ALA A 56 -13.74 -7.61 -9.07
CA ALA A 56 -14.58 -7.19 -10.20
C ALA A 56 -14.42 -8.12 -11.41
N GLN A 57 -13.19 -8.51 -11.75
CA GLN A 57 -12.92 -9.45 -12.82
C GLN A 57 -13.45 -10.85 -12.49
N GLY A 58 -13.31 -11.29 -11.23
CA GLY A 58 -13.85 -12.55 -10.75
C GLY A 58 -15.37 -12.63 -10.90
N ALA A 59 -16.08 -11.58 -10.49
CA ALA A 59 -17.53 -11.49 -10.65
C ALA A 59 -17.95 -11.50 -12.13
N ASN A 60 -17.18 -10.87 -13.02
CA ASN A 60 -17.43 -10.92 -14.46
C ASN A 60 -17.24 -12.33 -15.05
N LEU A 61 -16.24 -13.09 -14.58
CA LEU A 61 -16.05 -14.49 -14.99
C LEU A 61 -17.22 -15.37 -14.54
N GLU A 62 -17.71 -15.18 -13.31
CA GLU A 62 -18.88 -15.89 -12.82
C GLU A 62 -20.12 -15.58 -13.66
N MET A 63 -20.38 -14.30 -13.94
CA MET A 63 -21.48 -13.90 -14.83
C MET A 63 -21.37 -14.58 -16.20
N ILE A 64 -20.20 -14.51 -16.86
CA ILE A 64 -20.01 -15.12 -18.19
C ILE A 64 -20.21 -16.65 -18.14
N SER A 65 -19.75 -17.31 -17.07
CA SER A 65 -19.89 -18.77 -16.92
C SER A 65 -21.33 -19.24 -16.75
N THR A 66 -22.25 -18.37 -16.32
CA THR A 66 -23.65 -18.72 -16.04
C THR A 66 -24.61 -18.30 -17.16
N MET A 67 -24.14 -17.53 -18.14
CA MET A 67 -24.98 -17.01 -19.22
C MET A 67 -25.18 -17.98 -20.40
N GLU A 68 -24.58 -19.18 -20.35
CA GLU A 68 -24.66 -20.22 -21.41
C GLU A 68 -24.49 -19.64 -22.83
N MET A 69 -23.60 -18.63 -22.98
CA MET A 69 -23.52 -17.80 -24.19
C MET A 69 -23.07 -18.56 -25.44
N ASN A 70 -22.52 -19.76 -25.27
CA ASN A 70 -22.07 -20.60 -26.38
C ASN A 70 -22.37 -22.08 -26.07
N PRO A 71 -23.27 -22.74 -26.83
CA PRO A 71 -23.64 -24.14 -26.60
C PRO A 71 -22.52 -25.15 -26.90
N ASP A 72 -21.44 -24.72 -27.57
CA ASP A 72 -20.27 -25.56 -27.85
C ASP A 72 -19.24 -25.57 -26.70
N VAL A 73 -19.46 -24.75 -25.66
CA VAL A 73 -18.60 -24.73 -24.48
C VAL A 73 -18.88 -25.98 -23.64
N LYS A 74 -17.79 -26.64 -23.25
CA LYS A 74 -17.87 -27.84 -22.41
C LYS A 74 -18.31 -27.47 -20.99
N PRO A 75 -19.25 -28.19 -20.37
CA PRO A 75 -19.70 -27.91 -19.00
C PRO A 75 -18.57 -27.85 -17.97
N GLU A 76 -17.48 -28.62 -18.18
CA GLU A 76 -16.32 -28.59 -17.28
C GLU A 76 -15.59 -27.24 -17.34
N LEU A 77 -15.54 -26.59 -18.51
CA LEU A 77 -14.90 -25.29 -18.67
C LEU A 77 -15.70 -24.18 -17.98
N GLU A 78 -17.04 -24.25 -18.04
CA GLU A 78 -17.93 -23.34 -17.31
C GLU A 78 -17.72 -23.47 -15.81
N SER A 79 -17.69 -24.71 -15.29
CA SER A 79 -17.44 -25.00 -13.88
C SER A 79 -16.07 -24.50 -13.39
N ILE A 80 -15.01 -24.70 -14.19
CA ILE A 80 -13.66 -24.18 -13.87
C ILE A 80 -13.68 -22.64 -13.86
N THR A 81 -14.34 -22.01 -14.82
CA THR A 81 -14.41 -20.55 -14.94
C THR A 81 -15.19 -19.93 -13.79
N LEU A 82 -16.34 -20.54 -13.44
CA LEU A 82 -17.14 -20.17 -12.27
C LEU A 82 -16.32 -20.26 -10.99
N LYS A 83 -15.64 -21.39 -10.76
CA LYS A 83 -14.80 -21.58 -9.58
C LYS A 83 -13.67 -20.55 -9.53
N HIS A 84 -13.01 -20.29 -10.66
CA HIS A 84 -11.93 -19.32 -10.73
C HIS A 84 -12.43 -17.90 -10.42
N GLY A 85 -13.59 -17.52 -10.95
CA GLY A 85 -14.23 -16.24 -10.66
C GLY A 85 -14.49 -16.04 -9.17
N ARG A 86 -15.07 -17.05 -8.50
CA ARG A 86 -15.32 -17.05 -7.04
C ARG A 86 -14.05 -16.97 -6.21
N ASP A 87 -13.02 -17.73 -6.61
CA ASP A 87 -11.71 -17.68 -5.95
C ASP A 87 -11.09 -16.28 -6.09
N MET A 88 -11.27 -15.60 -7.24
CA MET A 88 -10.79 -14.23 -7.45
C MET A 88 -11.53 -13.21 -6.58
N VAL A 89 -12.86 -13.30 -6.44
CA VAL A 89 -13.63 -12.44 -5.53
C VAL A 89 -13.16 -12.61 -4.09
N THR A 90 -13.04 -13.86 -3.64
CA THR A 90 -12.58 -14.19 -2.29
C THR A 90 -11.17 -13.66 -2.03
N ARG A 91 -10.21 -13.94 -2.92
CA ARG A 91 -8.81 -13.49 -2.75
C ARG A 91 -8.65 -11.99 -2.90
N GLY A 92 -9.46 -11.34 -3.75
CA GLY A 92 -9.50 -9.89 -3.88
C GLY A 92 -9.91 -9.22 -2.57
N LYS A 93 -10.95 -9.75 -1.91
CA LYS A 93 -11.38 -9.31 -0.58
C LYS A 93 -10.26 -9.44 0.46
N GLU A 94 -9.66 -10.64 0.56
CA GLU A 94 -8.56 -10.88 1.50
C GLU A 94 -7.35 -9.96 1.25
N LEU A 95 -7.07 -9.64 -0.01
CA LEU A 95 -5.98 -8.73 -0.34
C LEU A 95 -6.26 -7.30 0.17
N ILE A 96 -7.50 -6.81 0.02
CA ILE A 96 -7.92 -5.52 0.55
C ILE A 96 -7.85 -5.53 2.09
N GLU A 97 -8.37 -6.57 2.75
CA GLU A 97 -8.33 -6.71 4.20
C GLU A 97 -6.89 -6.69 4.74
N ARG A 98 -5.98 -7.45 4.11
CA ARG A 98 -4.55 -7.44 4.47
C ARG A 98 -3.87 -6.11 4.21
N ALA A 99 -4.25 -5.39 3.16
CA ALA A 99 -3.68 -4.07 2.87
C ALA A 99 -4.07 -3.05 3.94
N ILE A 100 -5.31 -3.10 4.47
CA ILE A 100 -5.81 -2.17 5.49
C ILE A 100 -5.35 -2.54 6.91
N GLN A 101 -5.38 -3.84 7.24
CA GLN A 101 -5.25 -4.34 8.63
C GLN A 101 -4.01 -5.22 8.85
N GLY A 102 -3.20 -5.47 7.82
CA GLY A 102 -2.04 -6.34 7.93
C GLY A 102 -0.99 -5.80 8.90
N SER A 103 -0.24 -6.71 9.54
CA SER A 103 0.82 -6.37 10.50
C SER A 103 1.85 -5.39 9.93
N ALA A 104 2.17 -5.50 8.63
CA ALA A 104 3.05 -4.56 7.93
C ALA A 104 2.47 -3.14 7.87
N MET A 105 1.15 -3.01 7.75
CA MET A 105 0.47 -1.71 7.75
C MET A 105 0.38 -1.12 9.16
N GLU A 106 0.14 -1.96 10.17
CA GLU A 106 0.20 -1.53 11.57
C GLU A 106 1.59 -1.02 11.96
N GLU A 107 2.65 -1.66 11.48
CA GLU A 107 4.03 -1.23 11.71
C GLU A 107 4.30 0.13 11.05
N LEU A 108 3.83 0.32 9.82
CA LEU A 108 3.89 1.62 9.13
C LEU A 108 3.13 2.72 9.88
N HIS A 109 2.00 2.42 10.52
CA HIS A 109 1.27 3.38 11.34
C HIS A 109 2.00 3.76 12.64
N LYS A 110 2.73 2.83 13.24
CA LYS A 110 3.52 3.07 14.45
C LYS A 110 4.75 3.93 14.16
N GLU A 111 5.46 3.64 13.07
CA GLU A 111 6.71 4.33 12.72
C GLU A 111 6.48 5.71 12.09
N SER A 112 5.48 5.84 11.22
CA SER A 112 5.29 7.09 10.48
C SER A 112 4.71 8.22 11.33
N GLY A 113 4.13 7.93 12.51
CA GLY A 113 3.47 8.91 13.39
C GLY A 113 2.36 9.74 12.72
N THR A 114 2.03 9.44 11.46
CA THR A 114 1.28 10.32 10.56
C THR A 114 -0.10 9.71 10.35
N SER A 115 -0.96 9.88 11.35
CA SER A 115 -2.42 9.70 11.21
C SER A 115 -3.02 10.92 10.50
N GLY A 116 -2.49 11.27 9.33
CA GLY A 116 -2.93 12.41 8.55
C GLY A 116 -4.28 12.13 7.87
N LYS A 117 -5.02 13.20 7.54
CA LYS A 117 -6.32 13.11 6.83
C LYS A 117 -6.25 12.24 5.57
N THR A 118 -5.13 12.23 4.85
CA THR A 118 -4.92 11.39 3.68
C THR A 118 -4.92 9.89 4.00
N MET A 119 -4.31 9.48 5.12
CA MET A 119 -4.29 8.07 5.54
C MET A 119 -5.69 7.59 5.93
N GLN A 120 -6.42 8.43 6.68
CA GLN A 120 -7.81 8.15 7.03
C GLN A 120 -8.68 8.03 5.78
N TYR A 121 -8.51 8.95 4.82
CA TYR A 121 -9.19 8.87 3.53
C TYR A 121 -8.89 7.57 2.77
N THR A 122 -7.63 7.10 2.75
CA THR A 122 -7.29 5.84 2.08
C THR A 122 -7.86 4.62 2.80
N HIS A 123 -8.02 4.67 4.12
CA HIS A 123 -8.71 3.64 4.88
C HIS A 123 -10.22 3.62 4.60
N ASP A 124 -10.86 4.80 4.58
CA ASP A 124 -12.27 4.93 4.22
C ASP A 124 -12.53 4.43 2.79
N LEU A 125 -11.62 4.75 1.86
CA LEU A 125 -11.64 4.20 0.50
C LEU A 125 -11.53 2.68 0.50
N GLY A 126 -10.59 2.11 1.26
CA GLY A 126 -10.44 0.66 1.40
C GLY A 126 -11.70 -0.01 1.97
N ASN A 127 -12.36 0.61 2.96
CA ASN A 127 -13.63 0.11 3.50
C ASN A 127 -14.75 0.15 2.45
N ALA A 128 -14.87 1.24 1.68
CA ALA A 128 -15.83 1.32 0.58
C ALA A 128 -15.56 0.26 -0.50
N MET A 129 -14.29 -0.08 -0.77
CA MET A 129 -13.94 -1.18 -1.66
C MET A 129 -14.39 -2.53 -1.09
N LEU A 130 -14.22 -2.77 0.22
CA LEU A 130 -14.74 -3.97 0.87
C LEU A 130 -16.27 -4.07 0.79
N ASP A 131 -16.98 -2.94 0.88
CA ASP A 131 -18.42 -2.92 0.67
C ASP A 131 -18.78 -3.34 -0.76
N VAL A 132 -18.09 -2.79 -1.77
CA VAL A 132 -18.27 -3.20 -3.17
C VAL A 132 -18.01 -4.68 -3.36
N VAL A 133 -16.88 -5.19 -2.87
CA VAL A 133 -16.56 -6.62 -2.94
C VAL A 133 -17.57 -7.46 -2.17
N GLY A 134 -18.11 -6.96 -1.05
CA GLY A 134 -19.20 -7.60 -0.31
C GLY A 134 -20.52 -7.65 -1.10
N TYR A 135 -20.80 -6.68 -1.97
CA TYR A 135 -21.94 -6.76 -2.90
C TYR A 135 -21.67 -7.76 -4.02
N LEU A 136 -20.46 -7.76 -4.59
CA LEU A 136 -20.05 -8.79 -5.56
C LEU A 136 -20.20 -10.18 -4.95
N ASP A 137 -19.77 -10.35 -3.69
CA ASP A 137 -19.84 -11.61 -2.97
C ASP A 137 -21.27 -12.14 -2.72
N LYS A 138 -22.24 -11.22 -2.66
CA LYS A 138 -23.64 -11.55 -2.44
C LYS A 138 -24.43 -11.78 -3.73
N MET A 139 -23.92 -11.34 -4.89
CA MET A 139 -24.53 -11.69 -6.18
C MET A 139 -24.44 -13.19 -6.49
N HIS A 140 -23.65 -13.93 -5.71
CA HIS A 140 -23.46 -15.37 -5.78
C HIS A 140 -24.60 -16.20 -5.14
N MET A 141 -25.55 -15.57 -4.42
CA MET A 141 -26.66 -16.24 -3.70
C MET A 141 -28.00 -16.12 -4.42
#